data_AF-E6Q9U6-F1
#
_entry.id   AF-E6Q9U6-F1
#
_cell.length_a   1.000
_cell.length_b   1.000
_cell.length_c   1.000
_cell.angle_alpha   90.00
_cell.angle_beta   90.00
_cell.angle_gamma   90.00
#
_symmetry.space_group_name_H-M   'P 1'
#
loop_
_entity.id
_entity.type
_entity.pdbx_description
1 polymer ?
#
loop_
_entity_poly.entity_id
_entity_poly.type
_entity_poly.pdbx_seq_one_letter_code
_entity_poly.pdbx_strand_id
1 'polypeptide(L)'
;MLTIVNTLQEQQVSFRSLTEGMDTMTPSGEFLFQVFGALAQYERALTCERVMAGLAAAKRRGRRGGRPPAIMGENWRPSSPRWTVACPRQRCAATFPSNAPR
;
A
#
# COMPACT_ATOMS: atom_id res chain seq x y z
N MET A 1 7.46 -0.13 -11.13
CA MET A 1 7.97 -1.38 -11.74
C MET A 1 9.27 -1.11 -12.49
N LEU A 2 9.32 -0.11 -13.38
CA LEU A 2 10.57 0.33 -14.04
C LEU A 2 11.76 0.57 -13.08
N THR A 3 11.49 1.08 -11.87
CA THR A 3 12.54 1.47 -10.92
C THR A 3 13.47 0.31 -10.56
N ILE A 4 12.92 -0.90 -10.35
CA ILE A 4 13.72 -2.08 -9.96
C ILE A 4 14.66 -2.49 -11.10
N VAL A 5 14.20 -2.33 -12.34
CA VAL A 5 14.95 -2.76 -13.51
C VAL A 5 16.01 -1.74 -13.85
N ASN A 6 15.70 -0.44 -13.80
CA ASN A 6 16.71 0.61 -13.93
C ASN A 6 17.81 0.45 -12.86
N THR A 7 17.46 0.12 -11.62
CA THR A 7 18.47 -0.12 -10.57
C THR A 7 19.33 -1.36 -10.86
N LEU A 8 18.77 -2.40 -11.46
CA LEU A 8 19.53 -3.59 -11.89
C LEU A 8 20.46 -3.25 -13.05
N GLN A 9 20.01 -2.42 -13.99
CA GLN A 9 20.79 -1.98 -15.14
C GLN A 9 21.96 -1.07 -14.73
N GLU A 10 21.72 -0.13 -13.81
CA GLU A 10 22.76 0.70 -13.17
C GLU A 10 23.82 -0.15 -12.47
N GLN A 11 23.43 -1.30 -11.92
CA GLN A 11 24.32 -2.27 -11.28
C GLN A 11 24.94 -3.27 -12.26
N GLN A 12 24.73 -3.11 -13.57
CA GLN A 12 25.16 -4.03 -14.62
C GLN A 12 24.71 -5.48 -14.42
N VAL A 13 23.54 -5.68 -13.80
CA VAL A 13 22.94 -7.00 -13.59
C VAL A 13 22.05 -7.35 -14.78
N SER A 14 22.26 -8.53 -15.34
CA SER A 14 21.42 -9.09 -16.40
C SER A 14 20.15 -9.71 -15.81
N PHE A 15 19.00 -9.37 -16.41
CA PHE A 15 17.71 -9.93 -16.04
C PHE A 15 17.27 -10.92 -17.11
N ARG A 16 17.03 -12.16 -16.69
CA ARG A 16 16.49 -13.21 -17.55
C ARG A 16 15.21 -13.77 -16.96
N SER A 17 14.11 -13.58 -17.69
CA SER A 17 12.86 -14.26 -17.38
C SER A 17 12.86 -15.65 -18.00
N LEU A 18 12.72 -16.69 -17.18
CA LEU A 18 12.61 -18.07 -17.63
C LEU A 18 11.24 -18.38 -18.25
N THR A 19 10.20 -17.65 -17.82
CA THR A 19 8.81 -17.89 -18.25
C THR A 19 8.51 -17.20 -19.56
N GLU A 20 8.94 -15.94 -19.71
CA GLU A 20 8.73 -15.17 -20.95
C GLU A 20 9.88 -15.34 -21.97
N GLY A 21 10.95 -16.04 -21.58
CA GLY A 21 12.13 -16.25 -22.45
C GLY A 21 12.87 -14.95 -22.79
N MET A 22 12.71 -13.90 -21.99
CA MET A 22 13.30 -12.59 -22.23
C MET A 22 14.63 -12.46 -21.52
N ASP A 23 15.66 -12.01 -22.25
CA ASP A 23 17.01 -11.80 -21.74
C ASP A 23 17.49 -10.38 -22.06
N THR A 24 17.73 -9.58 -21.03
CA THR A 24 18.21 -8.20 -21.18
C THR A 24 19.70 -8.11 -21.55
N MET A 25 20.41 -9.23 -21.70
CA MET A 25 21.78 -9.23 -22.24
C MET A 25 21.83 -8.95 -23.75
N THR A 26 20.74 -9.18 -24.47
CA THR A 26 20.67 -8.94 -25.91
C THR A 26 20.06 -7.55 -26.19
N PRO A 27 20.52 -6.82 -27.23
CA PRO A 27 19.95 -5.51 -27.55
C PRO A 27 18.46 -5.59 -27.90
N SER A 28 18.01 -6.70 -28.50
CA SER A 28 16.60 -6.95 -28.77
C SER A 28 15.79 -7.18 -27.49
N GLY A 29 16.34 -7.90 -26.51
CA GLY A 29 15.68 -8.12 -25.23
C GLY A 29 15.63 -6.86 -24.37
N GLU A 30 16.67 -6.03 -24.39
CA GLU A 30 16.65 -4.71 -23.75
C GLU A 30 15.54 -3.81 -24.31
N PHE A 31 15.43 -3.73 -25.64
CA PHE A 31 14.38 -2.95 -26.30
C PHE A 31 12.97 -3.43 -25.91
N LEU A 32 12.72 -4.73 -26.02
CA LEU A 32 11.43 -5.31 -25.64
C LEU A 32 11.10 -5.03 -24.17
N PHE A 33 12.10 -5.14 -23.31
CA PHE A 33 11.94 -4.86 -21.89
C PHE A 33 11.54 -3.40 -21.62
N GLN A 34 12.14 -2.44 -22.33
CA GLN A 34 11.77 -1.02 -22.23
C GLN A 34 10.32 -0.77 -22.68
N VAL A 35 9.88 -1.42 -23.76
CA VAL A 35 8.49 -1.33 -24.25
C VAL A 35 7.51 -1.88 -23.19
N PHE A 36 7.77 -3.05 -22.63
CA PHE A 36 6.94 -3.62 -21.57
C PHE A 36 6.95 -2.77 -20.30
N GLY A 37 8.09 -2.16 -19.98
CA GLY A 37 8.18 -1.18 -18.90
C GLY A 37 7.25 0.01 -19.13
N ALA A 38 7.30 0.61 -20.32
CA ALA A 38 6.43 1.74 -20.68
C ALA A 38 4.94 1.36 -20.62
N LEU A 39 4.59 0.18 -21.13
CA LEU A 39 3.22 -0.35 -21.08
C LEU A 39 2.75 -0.56 -19.62
N ALA A 40 3.56 -1.19 -18.78
CA ALA A 40 3.22 -1.41 -17.38
C ALA A 40 3.01 -0.10 -16.61
N GLN A 41 3.78 0.94 -16.94
CA GLN A 41 3.60 2.27 -16.35
C GLN A 41 2.29 2.93 -16.82
N TYR A 42 1.95 2.78 -18.09
CA TYR A 42 0.69 3.26 -18.65
C TYR A 42 -0.52 2.58 -18.01
N GLU A 43 -0.51 1.25 -17.86
CA GLU A 43 -1.59 0.52 -17.18
C GLU A 43 -1.76 0.95 -15.73
N ARG A 44 -0.65 1.21 -15.04
CA ARG A 44 -0.68 1.74 -13.67
C ARG A 44 -1.31 3.13 -13.62
N ALA A 45 -0.98 4.01 -14.56
CA ALA A 45 -1.58 5.33 -14.65
C ALA A 45 -3.10 5.24 -14.88
N LEU A 46 -3.55 4.43 -15.84
CA LEU A 46 -4.97 4.20 -16.10
C LEU A 46 -5.72 3.64 -14.87
N THR A 47 -5.09 2.72 -14.14
CA THR A 47 -5.68 2.17 -12.92
C THR A 47 -5.85 3.25 -11.85
N CYS A 48 -4.85 4.11 -11.68
CA CYS A 48 -4.93 5.26 -10.77
C CYS A 48 -6.06 6.21 -11.16
N GLU A 49 -6.20 6.55 -12.44
CA GLU A 49 -7.29 7.41 -12.93
C GLU A 49 -8.67 6.84 -12.58
N ARG A 50 -8.88 5.54 -12.81
CA ARG A 50 -10.13 4.85 -12.47
C ARG A 50 -10.41 4.88 -10.96
N VAL A 51 -9.39 4.68 -10.13
CA VAL A 51 -9.53 4.75 -8.67
C VAL A 51 -9.90 6.17 -8.24
N MET A 52 -9.27 7.20 -8.80
CA MET A 52 -9.60 8.59 -8.47
C MET A 52 -11.03 8.96 -8.89
N ALA A 53 -11.47 8.52 -10.07
CA ALA A 53 -12.85 8.70 -10.52
C ALA A 53 -13.85 8.00 -9.57
N GLY A 54 -13.53 6.78 -9.12
CA GLY A 54 -14.32 6.04 -8.13
C GLY A 54 -14.40 6.75 -6.77
N LEU A 55 -13.26 7.27 -6.28
CA LEU A 55 -13.20 8.05 -5.04
C LEU A 55 -14.03 9.34 -5.14
N ALA A 56 -13.95 10.05 -6.26
CA ALA A 56 -14.74 11.25 -6.50
C ALA A 56 -16.25 10.94 -6.52
N ALA A 57 -16.66 9.83 -7.15
CA ALA A 57 -18.04 9.37 -7.14
C ALA A 57 -18.50 8.97 -5.72
N ALA A 58 -17.67 8.24 -4.95
CA ALA A 58 -17.98 7.87 -3.58
C ALA A 58 -18.10 9.09 -2.65
N LYS A 59 -17.25 10.10 -2.84
CA LYS A 59 -17.31 11.36 -2.11
C LYS A 59 -18.60 12.12 -2.39
N ARG A 60 -19.05 12.18 -3.65
CA ARG A 60 -20.36 12.77 -4.03
C ARG A 60 -21.54 12.04 -3.37
N ARG A 61 -21.43 10.73 -3.17
CA ARG A 61 -22.43 9.91 -2.44
C ARG A 61 -22.34 10.07 -0.91
N GLY A 62 -21.48 10.94 -0.39
CA GLY A 62 -21.34 11.22 1.04
C GLY A 62 -20.45 10.25 1.81
N ARG A 63 -19.75 9.31 1.16
CA ARG A 63 -18.84 8.39 1.84
C ARG A 63 -17.58 9.13 2.29
N ARG A 64 -17.35 9.17 3.62
CA ARG A 64 -16.09 9.68 4.20
C ARG A 64 -15.05 8.55 4.19
N GLY A 65 -14.03 8.68 3.34
CA GLY A 65 -12.87 7.78 3.32
C GLY A 65 -11.83 8.15 4.38
N GLY A 66 -10.80 7.32 4.53
CA GLY A 66 -9.71 7.53 5.49
C GLY A 66 -9.83 6.70 6.77
N ARG A 67 -8.88 6.90 7.69
CA ARG A 67 -8.86 6.23 8.99
C ARG A 67 -10.02 6.78 9.84
N PRO A 68 -10.90 5.92 10.41
CA PRO A 68 -11.90 6.40 11.36
C PRO A 68 -11.19 7.06 12.55
N PRO A 69 -11.76 8.14 13.12
CA PRO A 69 -11.16 8.81 14.26
C PRO A 69 -10.94 7.80 15.38
N ALA A 70 -9.77 7.87 16.03
CA ALA A 70 -9.60 7.21 17.31
C ALA A 70 -10.71 7.75 18.24
N ILE A 71 -11.39 6.86 18.96
CA ILE A 71 -12.42 7.16 19.97
C ILE A 71 -12.13 8.49 20.70
N MET A 72 -12.76 9.58 20.27
CA MET A 72 -12.70 10.89 20.92
C MET A 72 -13.99 11.08 21.71
N GLY A 73 -13.85 11.21 23.03
CA GLY A 73 -14.92 11.63 23.94
C GLY A 73 -15.72 10.50 24.60
N GLU A 74 -15.70 10.53 25.93
CA GLU A 74 -16.64 10.03 26.97
C GLU A 74 -17.78 9.04 26.60
N ASN A 75 -17.55 8.10 25.70
CA ASN A 75 -18.37 6.90 25.59
C ASN A 75 -17.47 5.69 25.33
N TRP A 76 -16.49 5.53 26.22
CA TRP A 76 -15.89 4.23 26.43
C TRP A 76 -16.75 3.50 27.47
N ARG A 77 -17.77 2.78 27.02
CA ARG A 77 -18.34 1.71 27.85
C ARG A 77 -17.52 0.47 27.57
N PRO A 78 -16.79 -0.10 28.55
CA PRO A 78 -16.23 -1.43 28.37
C PRO A 78 -17.42 -2.37 28.15
N SER A 79 -17.61 -2.82 26.91
CA SER A 79 -18.54 -3.89 26.60
C SER A 79 -17.92 -5.20 27.10
N SER A 80 -18.04 -5.43 28.41
CA SER A 80 -18.06 -6.72 29.13
C SER A 80 -17.18 -6.71 30.39
N PRO A 81 -17.64 -7.30 31.51
CA PRO A 81 -16.89 -7.42 32.76
C PRO A 81 -15.83 -8.53 32.73
N ARG A 82 -15.49 -9.09 31.58
CA ARG A 82 -14.70 -10.34 31.50
C ARG A 82 -13.21 -10.16 31.79
N TRP A 83 -12.71 -8.93 31.85
CA TRP A 83 -11.27 -8.64 31.92
C TRP A 83 -10.77 -8.27 33.33
N THR A 84 -11.65 -8.18 34.33
CA THR A 84 -11.29 -7.62 35.65
C THR A 84 -10.59 -8.58 36.61
N VAL A 85 -10.41 -9.86 36.27
CA VAL A 85 -9.86 -10.84 37.23
C VAL A 85 -8.44 -11.34 36.95
N ALA A 86 -7.78 -10.91 35.88
CA ALA A 86 -6.46 -11.48 35.53
C ALA A 86 -5.45 -10.49 34.91
N CYS A 87 -5.44 -9.23 35.33
CA CYS A 87 -4.45 -8.26 34.82
C CYS A 87 -3.55 -7.74 35.96
N PRO A 88 -2.38 -8.36 36.20
CA PRO A 88 -1.47 -7.92 37.26
C PRO A 88 -0.72 -6.66 36.80
N ARG A 89 -1.11 -5.51 37.37
CA ARG A 89 -0.39 -4.24 37.68
C ARG A 89 0.68 -3.65 36.71
N GLN A 90 1.00 -4.27 35.58
CA GLN A 90 1.97 -3.81 34.56
C GLN A 90 1.41 -3.85 33.13
N ARG A 91 0.23 -4.46 32.91
CA ARG A 91 -0.39 -4.62 31.58
C ARG A 91 -1.53 -3.62 31.33
N CYS A 92 -1.43 -2.41 31.89
CA CYS A 92 -2.40 -1.32 31.66
C CYS A 92 -1.93 -0.26 30.63
N ALA A 93 -0.69 -0.31 30.13
CA ALA A 93 -0.31 0.46 28.93
C ALA A 93 -1.09 0.00 27.66
N ALA A 94 -1.85 -1.10 27.79
CA ALA A 94 -2.57 -1.79 26.74
C ALA A 94 -4.02 -1.32 26.52
N THR A 95 -4.49 -0.24 27.19
CA THR A 95 -5.90 0.19 27.14
C THR A 95 -6.14 1.57 26.51
N PHE A 96 -5.23 2.07 25.65
CA PHE A 96 -5.24 3.44 25.09
C PHE A 96 -5.00 4.53 26.17
N PRO A 97 -4.38 5.69 25.88
CA PRO A 97 -4.03 6.28 24.59
C PRO A 97 -2.53 6.60 24.47
N SER A 98 -1.93 6.45 23.28
CA SER A 98 -0.61 7.04 23.06
C SER A 98 -0.52 7.70 21.69
N ASN A 99 -0.51 9.03 21.76
CA ASN A 99 -0.02 9.99 20.78
C ASN A 99 -1.04 10.49 19.73
N ALA A 100 -1.74 11.58 20.07
CA ALA A 100 -2.22 12.57 19.11
C ALA A 100 -1.11 13.63 18.98
N PRO A 101 -0.54 13.87 17.78
CA PRO A 101 -1.02 15.01 16.98
C PRO A 101 -0.91 14.84 15.43
N ARG A 102 -1.98 15.21 14.72
CA ARG A 102 -2.08 16.26 13.68
C ARG A 102 -3.49 16.32 13.12
#